data_AF-R8BQW3-F1
#
_entry.id   AF-R8BQW3-F1
#
_cell.length_a   1.000
_cell.length_b   1.000
_cell.length_c   1.000
_cell.angle_alpha   90.00
_cell.angle_beta   90.00
_cell.angle_gamma   90.00
#
_symmetry.space_group_name_H-M   'P 1'
#
loop_
_entity.id
_entity.type
_entity.pdbx_description
1 polymer ?
#
loop_
_entity_poly.entity_id
_entity_poly.type
_entity_poly.pdbx_seq_one_letter_code
_entity_poly.pdbx_strand_id
1 'polypeptide(L)'
;MESDIMCPILKSLYDDPQSAFTVGVVQTTEDSFAEISASSYSAQAEAAVPVPSRLYYGTKLDAKPLLGVRIAVKDIYHIKGVKTGAASREYYKLYPARNASAPAAQRLVDLGAVIVGKVKTSQFANGENPTADWIEVLAPFNPRGDGWQYCSSSSAGSAVAVASYDWLDAAIGTDTSGSMRFPAAYNGVFAGRQSQGGITTDGLVPCSSTLDTLGVFTRSAETHQHFLQSWYGMDTYKTYSAFPQKVFKVTNATTGGFPAAVTAAQGLYDAFIHKLADFLQATVVDLEPSSAWLAGGPIDEELLVYTNMDWMLAHLLSELEKAGIISPVKTGEVAF
;
A
#
# COMPACT_ATOMS: atom_id res chain seq x y z
N MET A 1 -8.46 -35.70 12.73
CA MET A 1 -7.93 -34.35 12.54
C MET A 1 -9.13 -33.44 12.47
N GLU A 2 -9.62 -33.02 13.63
CA GLU A 2 -10.73 -32.08 13.74
C GLU A 2 -10.25 -30.72 13.25
N SER A 3 -10.96 -30.19 12.25
CA SER A 3 -10.82 -28.81 11.80
C SER A 3 -11.41 -27.91 12.90
N ASP A 4 -10.57 -27.45 13.82
CA ASP A 4 -10.89 -26.30 14.67
C ASP A 4 -11.00 -25.05 13.78
N ILE A 5 -12.13 -24.92 13.08
CA ILE A 5 -12.59 -23.65 12.55
C ILE A 5 -13.02 -22.86 13.80
N MET A 6 -12.05 -22.29 14.48
CA MET A 6 -12.29 -21.24 15.46
C MET A 6 -13.01 -20.13 14.72
N CYS A 7 -14.33 -20.06 14.87
CA CYS A 7 -15.09 -18.86 14.52
C CYS A 7 -14.44 -17.73 15.34
N PRO A 8 -13.64 -16.83 14.75
CA PRO A 8 -12.91 -15.87 15.54
C PRO A 8 -13.96 -14.98 16.17
N ILE A 9 -14.04 -14.98 17.51
CA ILE A 9 -14.89 -14.02 18.20
C ILE A 9 -14.39 -12.64 17.75
N LEU A 10 -15.27 -11.90 17.07
CA LEU A 10 -14.99 -10.54 16.67
C LEU A 10 -14.67 -9.76 17.94
N LYS A 11 -13.48 -9.16 18.00
CA LYS A 11 -13.11 -8.35 19.17
C LYS A 11 -14.06 -7.17 19.26
N SER A 12 -14.33 -6.54 18.11
CA SER A 12 -15.26 -5.43 17.98
C SER A 12 -15.64 -5.25 16.51
N LEU A 13 -16.77 -4.58 16.30
CA LEU A 13 -17.16 -4.00 15.03
C LEU A 13 -16.83 -2.50 15.11
N TYR A 14 -15.95 -1.99 14.24
CA TYR A 14 -15.51 -0.60 14.25
C TYR A 14 -16.26 0.22 13.20
N ASP A 15 -16.59 1.46 13.53
CA ASP A 15 -17.07 2.44 12.55
C ASP A 15 -15.90 2.93 11.66
N ASP A 16 -16.22 3.35 10.44
CA ASP A 16 -15.28 3.88 9.45
C ASP A 16 -15.56 5.37 9.16
N PRO A 17 -15.26 6.28 10.10
CA PRO A 17 -15.55 7.72 9.95
C PRO A 17 -14.82 8.37 8.77
N GLN A 18 -13.73 7.76 8.32
CA GLN A 18 -12.97 8.24 7.16
C GLN A 18 -13.52 7.72 5.84
N SER A 19 -14.54 6.86 5.89
CA SER A 19 -15.13 6.23 4.71
C SER A 19 -14.05 5.58 3.84
N ALA A 20 -13.05 4.93 4.45
CA ALA A 20 -11.93 4.28 3.76
C ALA A 20 -12.31 2.92 3.17
N PHE A 21 -13.28 2.23 3.77
CA PHE A 21 -13.74 0.92 3.40
C PHE A 21 -14.94 0.97 2.44
N THR A 22 -14.97 0.05 1.48
CA THR A 22 -16.18 -0.26 0.71
C THR A 22 -17.05 -1.25 1.45
N VAL A 23 -16.44 -2.24 2.10
CA VAL A 23 -17.13 -3.28 2.87
C VAL A 23 -16.17 -3.94 3.87
N GLY A 24 -16.67 -4.26 5.06
CA GLY A 24 -16.00 -5.12 6.02
C GLY A 24 -16.19 -6.61 5.67
N VAL A 25 -15.17 -7.44 5.88
CA VAL A 25 -15.25 -8.87 5.56
C VAL A 25 -14.78 -9.74 6.70
N VAL A 26 -15.36 -10.93 6.82
CA VAL A 26 -14.91 -11.99 7.73
C VAL A 26 -14.49 -13.21 6.94
N GLN A 27 -13.43 -13.87 7.38
CA GLN A 27 -13.00 -15.13 6.82
C GLN A 27 -13.96 -16.25 7.29
N THR A 28 -14.53 -17.01 6.35
CA THR A 28 -15.48 -18.10 6.63
C THR A 28 -14.86 -19.48 6.49
N THR A 29 -13.88 -19.62 5.59
CA THR A 29 -13.04 -20.81 5.42
C THR A 29 -11.59 -20.38 5.20
N GLU A 30 -10.65 -21.32 5.08
CA GLU A 30 -9.23 -21.02 4.83
C GLU A 30 -9.00 -20.12 3.60
N ASP A 31 -9.89 -20.17 2.61
CA ASP A 31 -9.75 -19.45 1.34
C ASP A 31 -10.94 -18.56 0.97
N SER A 32 -12.02 -18.51 1.77
CA SER A 32 -13.27 -17.81 1.47
C SER A 32 -13.66 -16.81 2.54
N PHE A 33 -14.37 -15.78 2.11
CA PHE A 33 -14.80 -14.66 2.92
C PHE A 33 -16.28 -14.38 2.74
N ALA A 34 -16.88 -13.68 3.70
CA ALA A 34 -18.23 -13.15 3.61
C ALA A 34 -18.23 -11.65 3.94
N GLU A 35 -19.05 -10.89 3.22
CA GLU A 35 -19.32 -9.49 3.50
C GLU A 35 -20.14 -9.37 4.79
N ILE A 36 -19.82 -8.38 5.62
CA ILE A 36 -20.64 -8.01 6.76
C ILE A 36 -21.63 -6.93 6.33
N SER A 37 -22.91 -7.28 6.28
CA SER A 37 -24.02 -6.37 6.01
C SER A 37 -24.48 -5.61 7.26
N ALA A 38 -23.53 -5.05 8.01
CA ALA A 38 -23.81 -4.18 9.14
C ALA A 38 -23.43 -2.74 8.77
N SER A 39 -24.35 -1.79 8.98
CA SER A 39 -24.06 -0.37 8.89
C SER A 39 -23.67 0.15 10.28
N SER A 40 -22.75 1.12 10.31
CA SER A 40 -22.50 1.91 11.51
C SER A 40 -23.79 2.56 12.05
N TYR A 41 -23.81 2.87 13.34
CA TYR A 41 -24.89 3.67 13.95
C TYR A 41 -24.69 5.19 13.73
N SER A 42 -23.63 5.59 13.01
CA SER A 42 -23.33 7.00 12.72
C SER A 42 -24.33 7.59 11.72
N ALA A 43 -24.49 8.91 11.76
CA ALA A 43 -25.41 9.66 10.88
C ALA A 43 -25.03 9.58 9.39
N GLN A 44 -23.79 9.16 9.11
CA GLN A 44 -23.29 8.81 7.78
C GLN A 44 -23.31 7.28 7.71
N ALA A 45 -24.05 6.68 6.76
CA ALA A 45 -24.11 5.23 6.61
C ALA A 45 -22.74 4.69 6.16
N GLU A 46 -21.88 4.40 7.14
CA GLU A 46 -20.50 3.95 6.93
C GLU A 46 -20.41 2.43 7.05
N ALA A 47 -19.39 1.87 6.39
CA ALA A 47 -19.11 0.45 6.49
C ALA A 47 -18.66 0.12 7.92
N ALA A 48 -19.28 -0.90 8.51
CA ALA A 48 -18.83 -1.42 9.78
C ALA A 48 -17.72 -2.47 9.52
N VAL A 49 -16.54 -2.29 10.12
CA VAL A 49 -15.37 -3.13 9.88
C VAL A 49 -15.23 -4.18 10.98
N PRO A 50 -15.38 -5.48 10.67
CA PRO A 50 -15.18 -6.55 11.64
C PRO A 50 -13.69 -6.72 11.94
N VAL A 51 -13.30 -6.54 13.20
CA VAL A 51 -11.89 -6.67 13.60
C VAL A 51 -11.74 -7.85 14.56
N PRO A 52 -11.16 -8.98 14.12
CA PRO A 52 -10.99 -10.16 14.96
C PRO A 52 -9.94 -9.94 16.06
N SER A 53 -10.10 -10.60 17.20
CA SER A 53 -9.15 -10.49 18.32
C SER A 53 -7.80 -11.08 17.96
N ARG A 54 -6.72 -10.45 18.46
CA ARG A 54 -5.37 -11.00 18.28
C ARG A 54 -5.06 -12.19 19.20
N LEU A 55 -5.88 -12.41 20.24
CA LEU A 55 -5.66 -13.45 21.25
C LEU A 55 -5.66 -14.88 20.70
N TYR A 56 -6.23 -15.10 19.52
CA TYR A 56 -6.32 -16.41 18.88
C TYR A 56 -5.09 -16.79 18.05
N TYR A 57 -4.19 -15.83 17.82
CA TYR A 57 -2.97 -16.04 17.07
C TYR A 57 -1.84 -16.38 18.05
N GLY A 58 -1.48 -17.67 18.12
CA GLY A 58 -0.37 -18.16 18.95
C GLY A 58 1.01 -17.72 18.44
N THR A 59 2.09 -18.16 19.11
CA THR A 59 3.47 -17.72 18.84
C THR A 59 4.19 -18.46 17.69
N LYS A 60 3.51 -19.28 16.87
CA LYS A 60 4.16 -20.01 15.76
C LYS A 60 4.41 -19.09 14.55
N LEU A 61 5.39 -18.21 14.72
CA LEU A 61 5.84 -17.22 13.72
C LEU A 61 6.55 -17.88 12.52
N ASP A 62 7.29 -18.96 12.72
CA ASP A 62 8.22 -19.49 11.71
C ASP A 62 7.54 -20.02 10.44
N ALA A 63 6.30 -20.50 10.52
CA ALA A 63 5.54 -20.98 9.35
C ALA A 63 4.54 -19.93 8.80
N LYS A 64 4.20 -18.91 9.59
CA LYS A 64 3.20 -17.88 9.27
C LYS A 64 3.73 -16.52 9.71
N PRO A 65 4.63 -15.89 8.93
CA PRO A 65 5.32 -14.66 9.34
C PRO A 65 4.39 -13.44 9.46
N LEU A 66 3.15 -13.55 8.98
CA LEU A 66 2.11 -12.53 9.09
C LEU A 66 0.95 -12.96 9.99
N LEU A 67 1.15 -13.96 10.86
CA LEU A 67 0.10 -14.49 11.72
C LEU A 67 -0.56 -13.40 12.57
N GLY A 68 -1.86 -13.16 12.33
CA GLY A 68 -2.64 -12.16 13.06
C GLY A 68 -2.42 -10.72 12.63
N VAL A 69 -1.58 -10.47 11.62
CA VAL A 69 -1.42 -9.16 10.97
C VAL A 69 -2.71 -8.84 10.24
N ARG A 70 -3.37 -7.76 10.62
CA ARG A 70 -4.64 -7.34 10.02
C ARG A 70 -4.38 -6.48 8.81
N ILE A 71 -4.97 -6.85 7.69
CA ILE A 71 -4.80 -6.16 6.42
C ILE A 71 -6.12 -5.78 5.77
N ALA A 72 -6.11 -4.68 5.04
CA ALA A 72 -7.17 -4.29 4.13
C ALA A 72 -6.70 -4.48 2.68
N VAL A 73 -7.63 -4.75 1.77
CA VAL A 73 -7.31 -4.95 0.35
C VAL A 73 -8.00 -3.91 -0.53
N LYS A 74 -7.28 -3.30 -1.47
CA LYS A 74 -7.91 -2.41 -2.45
C LYS A 74 -9.01 -3.13 -3.23
N ASP A 75 -10.14 -2.47 -3.49
CA ASP A 75 -11.32 -3.06 -4.15
C ASP A 75 -11.16 -3.30 -5.67
N ILE A 76 -9.98 -3.75 -6.08
CA ILE A 76 -9.71 -4.37 -7.38
C ILE A 76 -9.15 -5.78 -7.23
N TYR A 77 -8.73 -6.18 -6.03
CA TYR A 77 -8.35 -7.55 -5.70
C TYR A 77 -9.59 -8.42 -5.58
N HIS A 78 -9.61 -9.53 -6.33
CA HIS A 78 -10.60 -10.57 -6.10
C HIS A 78 -10.30 -11.30 -4.80
N ILE A 79 -11.36 -11.55 -4.04
CA ILE A 79 -11.36 -12.39 -2.84
C ILE A 79 -12.56 -13.30 -2.94
N LYS A 80 -12.35 -14.60 -2.75
CA LYS A 80 -13.41 -15.61 -2.84
C LYS A 80 -14.54 -15.31 -1.86
N GLY A 81 -15.78 -15.39 -2.35
CA GLY A 81 -17.01 -15.13 -1.58
C GLY A 81 -17.40 -13.65 -1.45
N VAL A 82 -16.58 -12.71 -1.95
CA VAL A 82 -16.82 -11.27 -1.86
C VAL A 82 -16.90 -10.67 -3.27
N LYS A 83 -17.80 -9.69 -3.49
CA LYS A 83 -17.88 -8.98 -4.77
C LYS A 83 -16.67 -8.07 -4.96
N THR A 84 -16.35 -7.68 -6.18
CA THR A 84 -15.29 -6.68 -6.45
C THR A 84 -15.94 -5.54 -7.19
N GLY A 85 -15.86 -4.33 -6.64
CA GLY A 85 -16.56 -3.17 -7.20
C GLY A 85 -15.72 -2.34 -8.15
N ALA A 86 -14.41 -2.25 -7.94
CA ALA A 86 -13.52 -1.35 -8.68
C ALA A 86 -14.04 0.10 -8.75
N ALA A 87 -14.73 0.53 -7.68
CA ALA A 87 -15.45 1.80 -7.60
C ALA A 87 -16.40 2.09 -8.79
N SER A 88 -17.01 1.04 -9.35
CA SER A 88 -18.11 1.12 -10.32
C SER A 88 -19.31 0.32 -9.81
N ARG A 89 -20.47 0.99 -9.69
CA ARG A 89 -21.74 0.41 -9.29
C ARG A 89 -22.24 -0.57 -10.33
N GLU A 90 -22.05 -0.29 -11.61
CA GLU A 90 -22.46 -1.21 -12.68
C GLU A 90 -21.57 -2.46 -12.72
N TYR A 91 -20.26 -2.30 -12.57
CA TYR A 91 -19.36 -3.45 -12.42
C TYR A 91 -19.73 -4.31 -11.19
N TYR A 92 -19.98 -3.66 -10.05
CA TYR A 92 -20.42 -4.32 -8.82
C TYR A 92 -21.76 -5.06 -9.00
N LYS A 93 -22.74 -4.50 -9.73
CA LYS A 93 -24.03 -5.16 -10.00
C LYS A 93 -23.88 -6.34 -10.95
N LEU A 94 -23.11 -6.16 -12.02
CA LEU A 94 -23.00 -7.11 -13.13
C LEU A 94 -22.36 -8.43 -12.70
N TYR A 95 -21.28 -8.37 -11.92
CA TYR A 95 -20.54 -9.57 -11.53
C TYR A 95 -21.00 -10.09 -10.17
N PRO A 96 -21.10 -11.43 -9.98
CA PRO A 96 -21.36 -12.02 -8.67
C PRO A 96 -20.14 -11.94 -7.74
N ALA A 97 -20.27 -12.47 -6.53
CA ALA A 97 -19.12 -12.74 -5.67
C ALA A 97 -18.08 -13.60 -6.41
N ARG A 98 -16.80 -13.37 -6.12
CA ARG A 98 -15.72 -14.09 -6.82
C ARG A 98 -15.61 -15.52 -6.31
N ASN A 99 -15.28 -16.45 -7.20
CA ASN A 99 -15.11 -17.87 -6.85
C ASN A 99 -13.68 -18.23 -6.42
N ALA A 100 -12.73 -17.30 -6.60
CA ALA A 100 -11.34 -17.45 -6.22
C ALA A 100 -10.77 -16.11 -5.76
N SER A 101 -9.81 -16.16 -4.84
CA SER A 101 -9.00 -15.04 -4.42
C SER A 101 -7.85 -14.82 -5.40
N ALA A 102 -7.43 -13.57 -5.60
CA ALA A 102 -6.21 -13.25 -6.31
C ALA A 102 -5.03 -13.99 -5.65
N PRO A 103 -4.12 -14.65 -6.39
CA PRO A 103 -3.01 -15.41 -5.80
C PRO A 103 -2.16 -14.56 -4.84
N ALA A 104 -1.96 -13.29 -5.16
CA ALA A 104 -1.26 -12.33 -4.31
C ALA A 104 -1.95 -12.13 -2.95
N ALA A 105 -3.28 -12.00 -2.93
CA ALA A 105 -4.04 -11.86 -1.69
C ALA A 105 -4.13 -13.18 -0.91
N GLN A 106 -4.34 -14.31 -1.61
CA GLN A 106 -4.38 -15.63 -1.00
C GLN A 106 -3.05 -15.96 -0.30
N ARG A 107 -1.92 -15.64 -0.93
CA ARG A 107 -0.60 -15.82 -0.32
C ARG A 107 -0.46 -15.13 1.03
N LEU A 108 -1.03 -13.93 1.20
CA LEU A 108 -1.01 -13.24 2.50
C LEU A 108 -1.82 -13.99 3.55
N VAL A 109 -2.98 -14.52 3.18
CA VAL A 109 -3.82 -15.36 4.05
C VAL A 109 -3.07 -16.64 4.45
N ASP A 110 -2.39 -17.28 3.50
CA ASP A 110 -1.59 -18.48 3.74
C ASP A 110 -0.42 -18.20 4.70
N LEU A 111 0.19 -17.01 4.60
CA LEU A 111 1.22 -16.49 5.53
C LEU A 111 0.64 -16.08 6.90
N GLY A 112 -0.67 -16.17 7.10
CA GLY A 112 -1.37 -15.92 8.37
C GLY A 112 -1.99 -14.53 8.52
N ALA A 113 -1.95 -13.69 7.49
CA ALA A 113 -2.58 -12.38 7.51
C ALA A 113 -4.11 -12.50 7.52
N VAL A 114 -4.76 -11.49 8.08
CA VAL A 114 -6.20 -11.48 8.32
C VAL A 114 -6.82 -10.32 7.55
N ILE A 115 -7.59 -10.63 6.51
CA ILE A 115 -8.26 -9.61 5.71
C ILE A 115 -9.53 -9.15 6.45
N VAL A 116 -9.59 -7.87 6.78
CA VAL A 116 -10.71 -7.27 7.55
C VAL A 116 -11.71 -6.51 6.69
N GLY A 117 -11.34 -6.15 5.46
CA GLY A 117 -12.23 -5.44 4.57
C GLY A 117 -11.60 -5.10 3.23
N LYS A 118 -12.46 -4.60 2.33
CA LYS A 118 -12.05 -4.01 1.06
C LYS A 118 -12.08 -2.49 1.19
N VAL A 119 -11.04 -1.84 0.69
CA VAL A 119 -10.84 -0.39 0.78
C VAL A 119 -11.01 0.28 -0.57
N LYS A 120 -11.48 1.52 -0.53
CA LYS A 120 -11.86 2.29 -1.70
C LYS A 120 -10.69 2.53 -2.66
N THR A 121 -11.05 2.57 -3.94
CA THR A 121 -10.17 2.92 -5.06
C THR A 121 -10.84 3.98 -5.91
N SER A 122 -10.08 4.71 -6.74
CA SER A 122 -10.70 5.43 -7.86
C SER A 122 -11.25 4.41 -8.87
N GLN A 123 -12.23 4.82 -9.67
CA GLN A 123 -12.91 3.93 -10.61
C GLN A 123 -11.92 3.23 -11.55
N PHE A 124 -11.94 1.88 -11.56
CA PHE A 124 -11.00 1.02 -12.30
C PHE A 124 -9.52 1.29 -12.04
N ALA A 125 -9.21 1.83 -10.86
CA ALA A 125 -7.87 2.29 -10.50
C ALA A 125 -7.29 3.37 -11.44
N ASN A 126 -8.14 3.98 -12.26
CA ASN A 126 -7.83 5.02 -13.22
C ASN A 126 -8.16 6.40 -12.63
N GLY A 127 -7.29 7.37 -12.86
CA GLY A 127 -7.51 8.79 -12.60
C GLY A 127 -7.14 9.33 -11.21
N GLU A 128 -6.91 10.65 -11.16
CA GLU A 128 -6.41 11.45 -10.04
C GLU A 128 -7.25 12.71 -9.74
N ASN A 129 -8.44 12.83 -10.33
CA ASN A 129 -9.24 14.04 -10.30
C ASN A 129 -10.58 13.85 -9.57
N PRO A 130 -10.85 14.66 -8.51
CA PRO A 130 -12.19 14.81 -7.95
C PRO A 130 -13.22 15.15 -9.05
N THR A 131 -14.42 14.57 -8.98
CA THR A 131 -15.54 14.71 -9.96
C THR A 131 -15.41 14.01 -11.31
N ALA A 132 -14.23 13.49 -11.68
CA ALA A 132 -14.09 12.59 -12.84
C ALA A 132 -14.02 11.12 -12.39
N ASP A 133 -13.23 10.84 -11.35
CA ASP A 133 -12.90 9.45 -10.98
C ASP A 133 -13.64 8.95 -9.73
N TRP A 134 -14.27 9.88 -9.00
CA TRP A 134 -14.96 9.67 -7.72
C TRP A 134 -16.46 9.99 -7.80
N ILE A 135 -17.08 9.68 -8.94
CA ILE A 135 -18.48 10.01 -9.22
C ILE A 135 -19.43 8.99 -8.57
N GLU A 136 -19.07 7.71 -8.64
CA GLU A 136 -19.93 6.61 -8.20
C GLU A 136 -19.65 6.17 -6.76
N VAL A 137 -18.39 6.25 -6.34
CA VAL A 137 -17.94 6.01 -4.97
C VAL A 137 -17.12 7.23 -4.58
N LEU A 138 -17.53 7.90 -3.50
CA LEU A 138 -16.85 9.10 -3.03
C LEU A 138 -15.51 8.75 -2.40
N ALA A 139 -14.52 9.63 -2.64
CA ALA A 139 -13.20 9.54 -2.03
C ALA A 139 -13.28 9.50 -0.49
N PRO A 140 -12.37 8.77 0.17
CA PRO A 140 -12.27 8.77 1.63
C PRO A 140 -11.75 10.12 2.15
N PHE A 141 -12.02 10.40 3.42
CA PHE A 141 -11.51 11.58 4.14
C PHE A 141 -10.10 11.31 4.64
N ASN A 142 -9.15 12.17 4.26
CA ASN A 142 -7.77 12.06 4.73
C ASN A 142 -7.70 12.49 6.21
N PRO A 143 -7.07 11.73 7.12
CA PRO A 143 -6.92 12.14 8.52
C PRO A 143 -6.05 13.40 8.71
N ARG A 144 -5.34 13.84 7.67
CA ARG A 144 -4.50 15.04 7.67
C ARG A 144 -5.26 16.26 7.13
N GLY A 145 -4.78 17.45 7.49
CA GLY A 145 -5.39 18.71 7.07
C GLY A 145 -6.85 18.83 7.51
N ASP A 146 -7.13 18.43 8.76
CA ASP A 146 -8.44 18.49 9.40
C ASP A 146 -9.57 17.75 8.64
N GLY A 147 -9.24 16.67 7.92
CA GLY A 147 -10.21 15.91 7.12
C GLY A 147 -10.32 16.35 5.67
N TRP A 148 -9.71 17.49 5.30
CA TRP A 148 -9.93 18.16 4.00
C TRP A 148 -8.77 18.04 3.02
N GLN A 149 -7.65 17.47 3.45
CA GLN A 149 -6.54 17.21 2.55
C GLN A 149 -6.94 16.16 1.50
N TYR A 150 -6.51 16.35 0.26
CA TYR A 150 -6.71 15.33 -0.77
C TYR A 150 -6.02 14.02 -0.34
N CYS A 151 -6.69 12.88 -0.48
CA CYS A 151 -6.14 11.57 -0.13
C CYS A 151 -5.33 10.93 -1.27
N SER A 152 -5.30 11.58 -2.44
CA SER A 152 -4.75 11.03 -3.69
C SER A 152 -5.40 9.71 -4.12
N SER A 153 -4.93 9.15 -5.21
CA SER A 153 -5.54 8.01 -5.88
C SER A 153 -4.43 7.15 -6.54
N SER A 154 -4.72 5.95 -7.03
CA SER A 154 -5.99 5.24 -6.91
C SER A 154 -6.13 4.38 -5.67
N SER A 155 -5.07 4.13 -4.89
CA SER A 155 -5.15 3.34 -3.64
C SER A 155 -5.53 4.19 -2.42
N ALA A 156 -6.49 5.11 -2.59
CA ALA A 156 -6.87 6.10 -1.59
C ALA A 156 -7.31 5.48 -0.26
N GLY A 157 -8.24 4.51 -0.32
CA GLY A 157 -8.75 3.85 0.89
C GLY A 157 -7.68 3.08 1.63
N SER A 158 -6.72 2.47 0.91
CA SER A 158 -5.59 1.76 1.54
C SER A 158 -4.71 2.71 2.36
N ALA A 159 -4.34 3.86 1.79
CA ALA A 159 -3.51 4.84 2.48
C ALA A 159 -4.26 5.51 3.66
N VAL A 160 -5.51 5.92 3.45
CA VAL A 160 -6.34 6.53 4.50
C VAL A 160 -6.56 5.55 5.65
N ALA A 161 -6.89 4.29 5.37
CA ALA A 161 -7.15 3.30 6.41
C ALA A 161 -5.91 3.07 7.30
N VAL A 162 -4.72 2.94 6.69
CA VAL A 162 -3.47 2.77 7.43
C VAL A 162 -3.11 4.01 8.25
N ALA A 163 -3.34 5.21 7.71
CA ALA A 163 -3.10 6.47 8.42
C ALA A 163 -4.08 6.71 9.58
N SER A 164 -5.28 6.14 9.52
CA SER A 164 -6.37 6.46 10.46
C SER A 164 -6.59 5.43 11.55
N TYR A 165 -6.31 4.15 11.28
CA TYR A 165 -6.78 3.06 12.13
C TYR A 165 -5.63 2.26 12.78
N ASP A 166 -5.45 2.43 14.09
CA ASP A 166 -4.43 1.70 14.88
C ASP A 166 -4.62 0.19 14.86
N TRP A 167 -5.87 -0.25 14.71
CA TRP A 167 -6.20 -1.66 14.69
C TRP A 167 -5.84 -2.33 13.36
N LEU A 168 -5.51 -1.57 12.31
CA LEU A 168 -5.14 -2.07 10.99
C LEU A 168 -3.63 -1.95 10.78
N ASP A 169 -2.93 -3.07 10.55
CA ASP A 169 -1.46 -3.10 10.51
C ASP A 169 -0.90 -2.68 9.15
N ALA A 170 -1.59 -3.06 8.06
CA ALA A 170 -1.20 -2.71 6.69
C ALA A 170 -2.42 -2.69 5.75
N ALA A 171 -2.25 -2.14 4.56
CA ALA A 171 -3.22 -2.29 3.48
C ALA A 171 -2.49 -2.51 2.16
N ILE A 172 -2.98 -3.43 1.33
CA ILE A 172 -2.41 -3.64 -0.01
C ILE A 172 -3.13 -2.79 -1.05
N GLY A 173 -2.37 -2.35 -2.05
CA GLY A 173 -2.85 -1.54 -3.16
C GLY A 173 -2.16 -1.91 -4.46
N THR A 174 -2.29 -1.03 -5.45
CA THR A 174 -1.59 -1.17 -6.73
C THR A 174 -1.00 0.16 -7.17
N ASP A 175 0.08 0.11 -7.95
CA ASP A 175 0.70 1.26 -8.60
C ASP A 175 0.79 1.00 -10.11
N THR A 176 0.08 1.81 -10.90
CA THR A 176 0.19 1.81 -12.37
C THR A 176 1.07 2.97 -12.83
N SER A 177 0.85 4.16 -12.26
CA SER A 177 1.57 5.40 -12.58
C SER A 177 1.94 6.23 -11.34
N GLY A 178 1.62 5.77 -10.14
CA GLY A 178 1.71 6.57 -8.90
C GLY A 178 0.77 6.15 -7.78
N SER A 179 -0.12 5.21 -8.05
CA SER A 179 -1.23 4.84 -7.16
C SER A 179 -0.84 4.23 -5.81
N MET A 180 0.45 3.99 -5.53
CA MET A 180 0.97 3.75 -4.19
C MET A 180 1.68 4.98 -3.63
N ARG A 181 2.58 5.57 -4.42
CA ARG A 181 3.46 6.68 -4.02
C ARG A 181 2.71 7.96 -3.71
N PHE A 182 1.72 8.35 -4.53
CA PHE A 182 0.96 9.57 -4.29
C PHE A 182 0.04 9.44 -3.07
N PRO A 183 -0.78 8.37 -2.90
CA PRO A 183 -1.52 8.18 -1.66
C PRO A 183 -0.62 8.12 -0.42
N ALA A 184 0.56 7.50 -0.50
CA ALA A 184 1.51 7.50 0.60
C ALA A 184 1.96 8.91 0.99
N ALA A 185 2.39 9.73 0.01
CA ALA A 185 2.83 11.10 0.26
C ALA A 185 1.71 11.99 0.85
N TYR A 186 0.49 11.89 0.31
CA TYR A 186 -0.64 12.71 0.75
C TYR A 186 -1.20 12.29 2.11
N ASN A 187 -1.16 11.00 2.47
CA ASN A 187 -1.65 10.54 3.77
C ASN A 187 -0.54 10.41 4.81
N GLY A 188 0.73 10.62 4.43
CA GLY A 188 1.87 10.54 5.32
C GLY A 188 2.11 9.12 5.82
N VAL A 189 2.11 8.12 4.93
CA VAL A 189 2.37 6.70 5.25
C VAL A 189 3.47 6.13 4.34
N PHE A 190 4.02 4.97 4.68
CA PHE A 190 5.05 4.33 3.87
C PHE A 190 4.43 3.45 2.77
N ALA A 191 4.77 3.73 1.52
CA ALA A 191 4.59 2.80 0.41
C ALA A 191 5.59 3.07 -0.72
N GLY A 192 5.86 2.04 -1.51
CA GLY A 192 6.66 2.13 -2.72
C GLY A 192 5.91 1.54 -3.92
N ARG A 193 6.40 1.87 -5.12
CA ARG A 193 6.13 1.11 -6.35
C ARG A 193 7.19 0.02 -6.46
N GLN A 194 6.75 -1.22 -6.53
CA GLN A 194 7.63 -2.39 -6.54
C GLN A 194 8.07 -2.73 -7.96
N SER A 195 9.07 -3.58 -8.04
CA SER A 195 9.62 -4.08 -9.30
C SER A 195 8.53 -4.76 -10.13
N GLN A 196 8.49 -4.43 -11.42
CA GLN A 196 7.50 -4.99 -12.35
C GLN A 196 7.61 -6.52 -12.39
N GLY A 197 6.48 -7.21 -12.28
CA GLY A 197 6.45 -8.68 -12.31
C GLY A 197 6.95 -9.39 -11.04
N GLY A 198 7.30 -8.67 -9.97
CA GLY A 198 7.71 -9.29 -8.70
C GLY A 198 6.61 -10.11 -8.01
N ILE A 199 5.35 -9.71 -8.16
CA ILE A 199 4.17 -10.50 -7.78
C ILE A 199 3.19 -10.51 -8.95
N THR A 200 2.54 -11.65 -9.20
CA THR A 200 1.47 -11.76 -10.21
C THR A 200 0.30 -10.83 -9.91
N THR A 201 -0.20 -10.17 -10.95
CA THR A 201 -1.42 -9.35 -10.91
C THR A 201 -2.68 -10.16 -11.27
N ASP A 202 -2.57 -11.49 -11.35
CA ASP A 202 -3.73 -12.35 -11.65
C ASP A 202 -4.83 -12.21 -10.60
N GLY A 203 -6.08 -12.25 -11.06
CA GLY A 203 -7.24 -12.07 -10.20
C GLY A 203 -7.43 -10.64 -9.70
N LEU A 204 -6.84 -9.64 -10.37
CA LEU A 204 -7.18 -8.24 -10.20
C LEU A 204 -8.04 -7.73 -11.37
N VAL A 205 -8.82 -6.68 -11.12
CA VAL A 205 -9.33 -5.81 -12.18
C VAL A 205 -8.18 -4.93 -12.67
N PRO A 206 -7.68 -5.09 -13.91
CA PRO A 206 -6.48 -4.39 -14.36
C PRO A 206 -6.78 -2.92 -14.69
N CYS A 207 -5.82 -2.03 -14.40
CA CYS A 207 -5.78 -0.70 -15.00
C CYS A 207 -4.91 -0.74 -16.26
N SER A 208 -3.72 -1.36 -16.15
CA SER A 208 -2.83 -1.64 -17.27
C SER A 208 -2.00 -2.87 -16.95
N SER A 209 -2.28 -3.98 -17.63
CA SER A 209 -1.60 -5.26 -17.38
C SER A 209 -0.08 -5.21 -17.54
N THR A 210 0.45 -4.25 -18.29
CA THR A 210 1.90 -4.07 -18.51
C THR A 210 2.56 -3.17 -17.47
N LEU A 211 1.80 -2.33 -16.78
CA LEU A 211 2.33 -1.32 -15.84
C LEU A 211 1.90 -1.55 -14.39
N ASP A 212 0.90 -2.39 -14.16
CA ASP A 212 0.37 -2.66 -12.84
C ASP A 212 1.41 -3.39 -11.98
N THR A 213 1.63 -2.87 -10.79
CA THR A 213 2.43 -3.47 -9.73
C THR A 213 1.63 -3.49 -8.45
N LEU A 214 1.93 -4.44 -7.56
CA LEU A 214 1.27 -4.57 -6.27
C LEU A 214 2.17 -3.99 -5.19
N GLY A 215 1.59 -3.44 -4.13
CA GLY A 215 2.36 -2.92 -3.02
C GLY A 215 1.59 -2.86 -1.71
N VAL A 216 2.29 -2.45 -0.65
CA VAL A 216 1.74 -2.36 0.71
C VAL A 216 1.91 -0.95 1.28
N PHE A 217 0.91 -0.50 2.03
CA PHE A 217 0.95 0.68 2.88
C PHE A 217 1.18 0.26 4.33
N THR A 218 2.12 0.91 5.02
CA THR A 218 2.41 0.67 6.44
C THR A 218 2.69 1.99 7.16
N ARG A 219 2.67 1.96 8.50
CA ARG A 219 3.01 3.12 9.34
C ARG A 219 4.50 3.23 9.70
N SER A 220 5.28 2.17 9.53
CA SER A 220 6.73 2.22 9.74
C SER A 220 7.49 1.57 8.60
N ALA A 221 8.72 2.02 8.39
CA ALA A 221 9.63 1.45 7.41
C ALA A 221 10.04 0.02 7.80
N GLU A 222 10.20 -0.26 9.10
CA GLU A 222 10.46 -1.62 9.60
C GLU A 222 9.33 -2.59 9.24
N THR A 223 8.07 -2.19 9.48
CA THR A 223 6.91 -3.03 9.12
C THR A 223 6.80 -3.18 7.61
N HIS A 224 7.13 -2.13 6.85
CA HIS A 224 7.16 -2.17 5.39
C HIS A 224 8.14 -3.24 4.89
N GLN A 225 9.37 -3.23 5.42
CA GLN A 225 10.41 -4.20 5.10
C GLN A 225 9.97 -5.62 5.42
N HIS A 226 9.49 -5.87 6.65
CA HIS A 226 9.06 -7.21 7.09
C HIS A 226 7.92 -7.76 6.22
N PHE A 227 6.95 -6.90 5.90
CA PHE A 227 5.80 -7.29 5.07
C PHE A 227 6.21 -7.64 3.65
N LEU A 228 7.03 -6.79 3.00
CA LEU A 228 7.53 -7.07 1.66
C LEU A 228 8.36 -8.35 1.63
N GLN A 229 9.30 -8.49 2.58
CA GLN A 229 10.15 -9.68 2.69
C GLN A 229 9.34 -10.97 2.77
N SER A 230 8.27 -10.95 3.56
CA SER A 230 7.35 -12.10 3.71
C SER A 230 6.52 -12.32 2.45
N TRP A 231 5.95 -11.26 1.87
CA TRP A 231 4.97 -11.37 0.79
C TRP A 231 5.58 -11.76 -0.54
N TYR A 232 6.70 -11.16 -0.95
CA TYR A 232 7.37 -11.48 -2.21
C TYR A 232 8.21 -12.75 -2.09
N GLY A 233 8.74 -13.03 -0.89
CA GLY A 233 9.58 -14.19 -0.60
C GLY A 233 11.06 -13.95 -0.92
N MET A 234 11.94 -14.60 -0.15
CA MET A 234 13.40 -14.36 -0.19
C MET A 234 14.05 -14.61 -1.55
N ASP A 235 13.55 -15.60 -2.31
CA ASP A 235 14.12 -15.98 -3.61
C ASP A 235 13.86 -14.95 -4.70
N THR A 236 12.93 -14.03 -4.47
CA THR A 236 12.71 -12.90 -5.38
C THR A 236 13.69 -11.77 -5.17
N TYR A 237 14.56 -11.84 -4.13
CA TYR A 237 15.42 -10.72 -3.74
C TYR A 237 16.90 -10.87 -4.10
N LYS A 238 17.50 -9.85 -4.72
CA LYS A 238 18.95 -9.72 -4.87
C LYS A 238 19.47 -9.37 -3.49
N THR A 239 20.41 -10.17 -3.00
CA THR A 239 21.13 -9.85 -1.77
C THR A 239 22.17 -8.78 -2.07
N TYR A 240 22.19 -7.72 -1.27
CA TYR A 240 23.18 -6.64 -1.37
C TYR A 240 24.11 -6.75 -0.17
N SER A 241 25.42 -6.73 -0.42
CA SER A 241 26.44 -6.79 0.63
C SER A 241 26.82 -5.41 1.17
N ALA A 242 26.41 -4.33 0.50
CA ALA A 242 26.69 -2.96 0.89
C ALA A 242 25.62 -2.00 0.35
N PHE A 243 25.48 -0.85 1.01
CA PHE A 243 24.64 0.25 0.56
C PHE A 243 25.26 1.02 -0.63
N PRO A 244 24.44 1.71 -1.44
CA PRO A 244 24.92 2.51 -2.56
C PRO A 244 25.78 3.70 -2.10
N GLN A 245 26.87 3.96 -2.83
CA GLN A 245 27.80 5.06 -2.56
C GLN A 245 27.50 6.34 -3.37
N LYS A 246 26.39 6.36 -4.11
CA LYS A 246 25.93 7.53 -4.87
C LYS A 246 24.46 7.76 -4.61
N VAL A 247 24.10 9.01 -4.36
CA VAL A 247 22.72 9.48 -4.26
C VAL A 247 22.44 10.39 -5.44
N PHE A 248 21.52 9.99 -6.31
CA PHE A 248 21.12 10.83 -7.43
C PHE A 248 20.04 11.82 -6.99
N LYS A 249 20.33 13.12 -7.11
CA LYS A 249 19.38 14.20 -6.91
C LYS A 249 18.75 14.54 -8.25
N VAL A 250 17.45 14.32 -8.40
CA VAL A 250 16.77 14.59 -9.67
C VAL A 250 16.63 16.09 -9.87
N THR A 251 17.19 16.58 -10.97
CA THR A 251 17.10 17.97 -11.40
C THR A 251 16.28 18.07 -12.69
N ASN A 252 15.82 19.28 -12.99
CA ASN A 252 15.11 19.57 -14.22
C ASN A 252 15.62 20.92 -14.74
N ALA A 253 16.02 20.97 -16.00
CA ALA A 253 16.60 22.19 -16.58
C ALA A 253 15.63 23.39 -16.58
N THR A 254 14.32 23.14 -16.59
CA THR A 254 13.27 24.16 -16.65
C THR A 254 12.79 24.58 -15.26
N THR A 255 12.63 23.62 -14.34
CA THR A 255 12.06 23.90 -13.01
C THR A 255 13.09 23.92 -11.89
N GLY A 256 14.36 23.61 -12.16
CA GLY A 256 15.43 23.53 -11.16
C GLY A 256 15.41 22.25 -10.31
N GLY A 257 14.43 21.36 -10.53
CA GLY A 257 14.25 20.11 -9.76
C GLY A 257 12.99 20.12 -8.89
N PHE A 258 12.77 19.02 -8.17
CA PHE A 258 11.65 18.88 -7.24
C PHE A 258 12.17 18.94 -5.79
N PRO A 259 11.54 19.70 -4.87
CA PRO A 259 10.39 20.59 -5.03
C PRO A 259 10.75 22.11 -5.06
N ALA A 260 11.27 22.61 -6.19
CA ALA A 260 11.83 23.98 -6.27
C ALA A 260 10.83 25.13 -6.09
N ALA A 261 9.54 24.92 -6.38
CA ALA A 261 8.51 25.96 -6.28
C ALA A 261 8.03 26.24 -4.84
N VAL A 262 8.34 25.36 -3.89
CA VAL A 262 7.86 25.45 -2.50
C VAL A 262 9.06 25.41 -1.56
N THR A 263 9.54 26.58 -1.11
CA THR A 263 10.78 26.72 -0.32
C THR A 263 10.83 25.83 0.91
N ALA A 264 9.72 25.69 1.63
CA ALA A 264 9.65 24.83 2.82
C ALA A 264 9.84 23.34 2.46
N ALA A 265 9.19 22.88 1.39
CA ALA A 265 9.36 21.51 0.90
C ALA A 265 10.78 21.30 0.35
N GLN A 266 11.36 22.31 -0.31
CA GLN A 266 12.71 22.26 -0.83
C GLN A 266 13.72 22.10 0.29
N GLY A 267 13.57 22.88 1.38
CA GLY A 267 14.42 22.76 2.57
C GLY A 267 14.33 21.38 3.23
N LEU A 268 13.14 20.80 3.35
CA LEU A 268 12.95 19.44 3.87
C LEU A 268 13.62 18.39 2.98
N TYR A 269 13.44 18.50 1.66
CA TYR A 269 14.05 17.60 0.70
C TYR A 269 15.58 17.67 0.73
N ASP A 270 16.17 18.88 0.70
CA ASP A 270 17.62 19.06 0.75
C ASP A 270 18.19 18.54 2.08
N ALA A 271 17.52 18.81 3.21
CA ALA A 271 17.92 18.29 4.51
C ALA A 271 17.88 16.75 4.55
N PHE A 272 16.87 16.13 3.94
CA PHE A 272 16.79 14.68 3.83
C PHE A 272 17.92 14.12 2.96
N ILE A 273 18.18 14.69 1.78
CA ILE A 273 19.25 14.26 0.88
C ILE A 273 20.62 14.35 1.56
N HIS A 274 20.88 15.42 2.32
CA HIS A 274 22.13 15.57 3.07
C HIS A 274 22.26 14.48 4.15
N LYS A 275 21.24 14.28 4.99
CA LYS A 275 21.25 13.21 6.01
C LYS A 275 21.42 11.82 5.40
N LEU A 276 20.77 11.57 4.26
CA LEU A 276 20.88 10.32 3.52
C LEU A 276 22.31 10.11 3.00
N ALA A 277 22.91 11.12 2.39
CA ALA A 277 24.28 11.07 1.88
C ALA A 277 25.29 10.84 3.01
N ASP A 278 25.13 11.54 4.13
CA ASP A 278 25.97 11.37 5.32
C ASP A 278 25.84 9.96 5.90
N PHE A 279 24.62 9.44 6.03
CA PHE A 279 24.35 8.08 6.51
C PHE A 279 24.99 7.02 5.61
N LEU A 280 24.88 7.18 4.30
CA LEU A 280 25.42 6.26 3.30
C LEU A 280 26.92 6.43 3.06
N GLN A 281 27.53 7.51 3.56
CA GLN A 281 28.87 7.96 3.15
C GLN A 281 28.97 8.07 1.61
N ALA A 282 27.91 8.60 1.00
CA ALA A 282 27.72 8.64 -0.44
C ALA A 282 27.93 10.02 -1.03
N THR A 283 28.30 10.07 -2.31
CA THR A 283 28.38 11.32 -3.06
C THR A 283 27.01 11.66 -3.66
N VAL A 284 26.53 12.89 -3.44
CA VAL A 284 25.33 13.41 -4.12
C VAL A 284 25.71 13.84 -5.54
N VAL A 285 24.96 13.35 -6.52
CA VAL A 285 25.17 13.64 -7.95
C VAL A 285 23.86 14.13 -8.54
N ASP A 286 23.87 15.28 -9.20
CA ASP A 286 22.69 15.75 -9.93
C ASP A 286 22.43 14.86 -11.16
N LEU A 287 21.17 14.49 -11.34
CA LEU A 287 20.69 13.70 -12.46
C LEU A 287 19.57 14.47 -13.17
N GLU A 288 19.83 14.91 -14.39
CA GLU A 288 18.81 15.45 -15.29
C GLU A 288 18.30 14.31 -16.17
N PRO A 289 17.08 13.77 -15.92
CA PRO A 289 16.65 12.52 -16.54
C PRO A 289 16.55 12.59 -18.06
N SER A 290 16.14 13.73 -18.63
CA SER A 290 15.98 13.86 -20.08
C SER A 290 17.32 13.79 -20.80
N SER A 291 18.35 14.46 -20.28
CA SER A 291 19.71 14.45 -20.82
C SER A 291 20.35 13.09 -20.64
N ALA A 292 20.16 12.45 -19.47
CA ALA A 292 20.65 11.09 -19.22
C ALA A 292 20.03 10.07 -20.18
N TRP A 293 18.72 10.17 -20.44
CA TRP A 293 18.03 9.32 -21.41
C TRP A 293 18.54 9.53 -22.83
N LEU A 294 18.68 10.78 -23.27
CA LEU A 294 19.20 11.10 -24.60
C LEU A 294 20.66 10.66 -24.80
N ALA A 295 21.45 10.61 -23.73
CA ALA A 295 22.85 10.20 -23.79
C ALA A 295 23.06 8.67 -23.80
N GLY A 296 22.11 7.89 -23.25
CA GLY A 296 22.34 6.46 -22.97
C GLY A 296 21.17 5.51 -23.20
N GLY A 297 20.04 5.98 -23.73
CA GLY A 297 18.85 5.15 -23.99
C GLY A 297 18.59 4.88 -25.48
N PRO A 298 17.79 3.85 -25.82
CA PRO A 298 17.34 2.75 -24.96
C PRO A 298 18.45 1.71 -24.76
N ILE A 299 18.52 1.15 -23.55
CA ILE A 299 19.34 -0.04 -23.26
C ILE A 299 18.57 -1.30 -23.65
N ASP A 300 19.21 -2.17 -24.42
CA ASP A 300 18.63 -3.43 -24.91
C ASP A 300 18.82 -4.53 -23.84
N GLU A 301 18.37 -4.25 -22.61
CA GLU A 301 18.42 -5.17 -21.48
C GLU A 301 17.00 -5.54 -21.06
N GLU A 302 16.80 -6.80 -20.67
CA GLU A 302 15.51 -7.23 -20.13
C GLU A 302 15.19 -6.45 -18.84
N LEU A 303 13.95 -5.98 -18.70
CA LEU A 303 13.47 -5.27 -17.51
C LEU A 303 13.73 -6.07 -16.22
N LEU A 304 13.76 -7.40 -16.33
CA LEU A 304 14.08 -8.37 -15.27
C LEU A 304 15.47 -8.15 -14.63
N VAL A 305 16.40 -7.49 -15.32
CA VAL A 305 17.71 -7.13 -14.74
C VAL A 305 17.53 -6.15 -13.56
N TYR A 306 16.54 -5.26 -13.66
CA TYR A 306 16.18 -4.23 -12.69
C TYR A 306 15.11 -4.68 -11.70
N THR A 307 14.48 -5.84 -11.91
CA THR A 307 13.45 -6.37 -11.01
C THR A 307 14.07 -6.96 -9.76
N ASN A 308 14.71 -6.13 -8.92
CA ASN A 308 15.16 -6.59 -7.63
C ASN A 308 15.67 -5.55 -6.62
N MET A 309 15.27 -4.29 -6.76
CA MET A 309 15.74 -3.23 -5.87
C MET A 309 14.84 -3.03 -4.65
N ASP A 310 13.68 -3.67 -4.63
CA ASP A 310 12.63 -3.46 -3.63
C ASP A 310 13.14 -3.76 -2.21
N TRP A 311 13.85 -4.87 -2.02
CA TRP A 311 14.40 -5.23 -0.72
C TRP A 311 15.48 -4.26 -0.25
N MET A 312 16.40 -3.87 -1.14
CA MET A 312 17.46 -2.90 -0.79
C MET A 312 16.84 -1.58 -0.33
N LEU A 313 15.82 -1.10 -1.05
CA LEU A 313 15.14 0.14 -0.70
C LEU A 313 14.39 0.01 0.62
N ALA A 314 13.63 -1.07 0.82
CA ALA A 314 12.89 -1.29 2.06
C ALA A 314 13.84 -1.46 3.27
N HIS A 315 14.96 -2.16 3.09
CA HIS A 315 16.00 -2.30 4.11
C HIS A 315 16.65 -0.95 4.43
N LEU A 316 17.02 -0.16 3.41
CA LEU A 316 17.56 1.18 3.63
C LEU A 316 16.60 2.05 4.42
N LEU A 317 15.31 2.09 4.06
CA LEU A 317 14.31 2.87 4.80
C LEU A 317 14.23 2.42 6.27
N SER A 318 14.23 1.11 6.52
CA SER A 318 14.24 0.56 7.89
C SER A 318 15.48 1.01 8.68
N GLU A 319 16.67 1.00 8.08
CA GLU A 319 17.88 1.49 8.75
C GLU A 319 17.88 3.01 8.97
N LEU A 320 17.32 3.80 8.04
CA LEU A 320 17.14 5.25 8.23
C LEU A 320 16.17 5.55 9.37
N GLU A 321 15.11 4.74 9.54
CA GLU A 321 14.17 4.84 10.66
C GLU A 321 14.86 4.52 11.99
N LYS A 322 15.66 3.45 12.06
CA LYS A 322 16.48 3.12 13.24
C LYS A 322 17.51 4.20 13.59
N ALA A 323 18.06 4.87 12.57
CA ALA A 323 18.96 6.00 12.73
C ALA A 323 18.26 7.32 13.12
N GLY A 324 16.92 7.35 13.16
CA GLY A 324 16.14 8.56 13.47
C GLY A 324 16.17 9.62 12.38
N ILE A 325 16.55 9.26 11.14
CA ILE A 325 16.56 10.17 9.98
C ILE A 325 15.14 10.35 9.45
N ILE A 326 14.35 9.28 9.47
CA ILE A 326 12.91 9.27 9.25
C ILE A 326 12.21 8.72 10.49
N SER A 327 10.89 8.87 10.58
CA SER A 327 10.12 8.45 11.75
C SER A 327 8.89 7.64 11.36
N PRO A 328 8.48 6.68 12.20
CA PRO A 328 7.21 5.99 12.01
C PRO A 328 6.05 6.98 12.18
N VAL A 329 4.96 6.65 11.52
CA VAL A 329 3.72 7.42 11.47
C VAL A 329 2.84 6.99 12.64
N LYS A 330 2.46 7.95 13.47
CA LYS A 330 1.39 7.74 14.45
C LYS A 330 0.04 8.01 13.81
N THR A 331 -0.96 7.25 14.21
CA THR A 331 -2.33 7.45 13.74
C THR A 331 -2.88 8.80 14.18
N GLY A 332 -3.61 9.45 13.27
CA GLY A 332 -4.21 10.76 13.53
C GLY A 332 -3.22 11.92 13.75
N GLU A 333 -1.91 11.67 13.80
CA GLU A 333 -0.90 12.72 13.77
C GLU A 333 -0.65 13.12 12.31
N VAL A 334 -0.66 14.43 12.04
CA VAL A 334 -0.21 14.99 10.78
C VAL A 334 1.30 14.73 10.70
N ALA A 335 1.71 13.67 9.99
CA ALA A 335 3.14 13.41 9.74
C ALA A 335 3.71 14.57 8.91
N PHE A 336 4.48 15.46 9.54
CA PHE A 336 5.15 16.58 8.87
C PHE A 336 6.50 16.17 8.30
#